data_AF-A0A6V8K211-F1
#
_entry.id   AF-A0A6V8K211-F1
#
_cell.length_a   1.000
_cell.length_b   1.000
_cell.length_c   1.000
_cell.angle_alpha   90.00
_cell.angle_beta   90.00
_cell.angle_gamma   90.00
#
_symmetry.space_group_name_H-M   'P 1'
#
loop_
_entity.id
_entity.type
_entity.pdbx_description
1 polymer ?
#
loop_
_entity_poly.entity_id
_entity_poly.type
_entity_poly.pdbx_seq_one_letter_code
_entity_poly.pdbx_strand_id
1 'polypeptide(L)'
;MRAALARGAAVLAVVAFAAAACDSSEPDTAPPAPPATASPSAAGTPTPTPSPDGAAALAAFCADLNAFAAAAGPAFDLGALALIDGETPNERRNVSQLVDSIAAHGALIEPELPANLADDLATVVAAAGAAKAKLASDAAASEAVDLLQTQKVKAARDALVKYRGSC
;
A
#
# COMPACT_ATOMS: atom_id res chain seq x y z
N MET A 1 -2.00 -35.07 -31.44
CA MET A 1 -1.08 -34.78 -32.56
C MET A 1 -1.03 -33.27 -32.77
N ARG A 2 0.19 -32.70 -32.74
CA ARG A 2 0.60 -31.31 -33.11
C ARG A 2 -0.01 -30.19 -32.23
N ALA A 3 0.71 -29.16 -31.77
CA ALA A 3 1.98 -28.60 -32.19
C ALA A 3 2.80 -28.05 -31.00
N ALA A 4 4.11 -27.98 -31.22
CA ALA A 4 5.14 -27.43 -30.34
C ALA A 4 5.54 -25.99 -30.78
N LEU A 5 6.53 -25.43 -30.06
CA LEU A 5 7.29 -24.18 -30.27
C LEU A 5 6.70 -22.91 -29.60
N ALA A 6 7.46 -21.99 -29.00
CA ALA A 6 8.91 -21.73 -28.90
C ALA A 6 9.18 -20.93 -27.60
N ARG A 7 10.23 -21.23 -26.83
CA ARG A 7 11.51 -20.48 -26.76
C ARG A 7 11.40 -18.96 -26.99
N GLY A 8 11.64 -18.19 -25.93
CA GLY A 8 12.02 -16.78 -25.99
C GLY A 8 12.78 -16.41 -24.71
N ALA A 9 14.09 -16.23 -24.85
CA ALA A 9 15.02 -15.80 -23.81
C ALA A 9 15.17 -14.27 -23.78
N ALA A 10 15.87 -13.79 -22.75
CA ALA A 10 16.66 -12.55 -22.69
C ALA A 10 15.89 -11.25 -22.36
N VAL A 11 16.43 -10.26 -21.65
CA VAL A 11 17.73 -10.03 -20.99
C VAL A 11 17.56 -8.81 -20.05
N LEU A 12 18.44 -8.70 -19.05
CA LEU A 12 18.66 -7.56 -18.16
C LEU A 12 18.73 -6.17 -18.86
N ALA A 13 18.23 -5.12 -18.19
CA ALA A 13 18.67 -3.74 -18.36
C ALA A 13 18.49 -2.97 -17.03
N VAL A 14 19.53 -2.89 -16.20
CA VAL A 14 20.43 -1.74 -15.96
C VAL A 14 19.75 -0.54 -15.29
N VAL A 15 20.13 -0.34 -14.02
CA VAL A 15 19.91 0.85 -13.19
C VAL A 15 20.73 2.01 -13.76
N ALA A 16 20.09 3.16 -13.97
CA ALA A 16 20.77 4.43 -14.22
C ALA A 16 20.48 5.39 -13.06
N PHE A 17 21.45 5.52 -12.15
CA PHE A 17 21.57 6.64 -11.22
C PHE A 17 21.99 7.86 -12.03
N ALA A 18 21.10 8.85 -12.16
CA ALA A 18 21.46 10.18 -12.65
C ALA A 18 21.62 11.11 -11.44
N ALA A 19 22.86 11.22 -10.97
CA ALA A 19 23.30 12.39 -10.22
C ALA A 19 23.57 13.52 -11.22
N ALA A 20 22.75 14.57 -11.20
CA ALA A 20 23.06 15.87 -11.77
C ALA A 20 23.29 16.81 -10.57
N ALA A 21 24.55 17.04 -10.19
CA ALA A 21 25.40 18.08 -10.74
C ALA A 21 24.93 19.47 -10.31
N CYS A 22 25.65 19.94 -9.30
CA CYS A 22 25.72 21.30 -8.78
C CYS A 22 26.13 22.26 -9.91
N ASP A 23 25.38 23.35 -10.09
CA ASP A 23 25.74 24.51 -10.92
C ASP A 23 25.50 25.74 -10.03
N SER A 24 26.54 26.25 -9.35
CA SER A 24 27.50 27.26 -9.83
C SER A 24 26.81 28.57 -10.24
N SER A 25 26.60 29.47 -9.29
CA SER A 25 26.41 30.89 -9.58
C SER A 25 27.16 31.71 -8.52
N GLU A 26 28.36 32.12 -8.92
CA GLU A 26 29.14 33.20 -8.33
C GLU A 26 28.35 34.51 -8.42
N PRO A 27 28.54 35.45 -7.48
CA PRO A 27 28.99 36.75 -7.96
C PRO A 27 29.98 37.47 -7.05
N ASP A 28 30.94 38.09 -7.74
CA ASP A 28 31.48 39.44 -7.57
C ASP A 28 32.05 39.91 -6.21
N THR A 29 33.29 40.38 -6.32
CA THR A 29 34.13 40.90 -5.23
C THR A 29 33.78 42.36 -4.94
N ALA A 30 33.52 42.69 -3.67
CA ALA A 30 33.45 44.08 -3.18
C ALA A 30 34.34 44.29 -1.93
N PRO A 31 34.89 45.51 -1.73
CA PRO A 31 36.09 45.79 -0.91
C PRO A 31 35.83 45.91 0.62
N PRO A 32 36.88 46.02 1.49
CA PRO A 32 36.77 45.71 2.92
C PRO A 32 36.48 46.88 3.90
N ALA A 33 35.72 46.53 4.98
CA ALA A 33 35.70 46.99 6.39
C ALA A 33 35.26 48.46 6.73
N PRO A 34 34.70 48.80 7.95
CA PRO A 34 34.96 48.25 9.31
C PRO A 34 33.71 48.21 10.27
N PRO A 35 33.85 48.28 11.62
CA PRO A 35 34.01 47.21 12.60
C PRO A 35 32.72 46.76 13.34
N ALA A 36 32.88 45.70 14.14
CA ALA A 36 31.89 44.88 14.85
C ALA A 36 30.76 45.60 15.62
N THR A 37 29.54 45.08 15.44
CA THR A 37 28.40 45.29 16.33
C THR A 37 27.74 43.95 16.68
N ALA A 38 27.74 43.67 17.98
CA ALA A 38 26.89 42.75 18.75
C ALA A 38 26.51 41.38 18.15
N SER A 39 27.01 40.33 18.79
CA SER A 39 26.55 38.95 18.67
C SER A 39 25.01 38.89 18.80
N PRO A 40 24.26 38.43 17.78
CA PRO A 40 22.87 38.09 17.99
C PRO A 40 22.84 36.82 18.83
N SER A 41 22.21 36.92 20.00
CA SER A 41 21.84 35.78 20.82
C SER A 41 21.16 34.75 19.92
N ALA A 42 21.66 33.51 19.89
CA ALA A 42 21.04 32.42 19.16
C ALA A 42 19.65 32.17 19.77
N ALA A 43 18.63 32.80 19.19
CA ALA A 43 17.25 32.42 19.43
C ALA A 43 17.13 30.99 18.93
N GLY A 44 17.02 30.05 19.88
CA GLY A 44 16.83 28.65 19.59
C GLY A 44 15.73 28.50 18.56
N THR A 45 16.03 27.78 17.49
CA THR A 45 15.04 27.37 16.50
C THR A 45 13.91 26.69 17.27
N PRO A 46 12.65 27.16 17.17
CA PRO A 46 11.56 26.46 17.84
C PRO A 46 11.55 25.03 17.28
N THR A 47 11.81 24.05 18.14
CA THR A 47 11.54 22.65 17.80
C THR A 47 10.07 22.60 17.39
N PRO A 48 9.73 22.17 16.16
CA PRO A 48 8.33 22.08 15.78
C PRO A 48 7.65 21.12 16.77
N THR A 49 6.70 21.64 17.54
CA THR A 49 5.81 20.82 18.34
C THR A 49 5.02 19.96 17.35
N PRO A 50 5.09 18.62 17.43
CA PRO A 50 4.26 17.78 16.57
C PRO A 50 2.81 18.16 16.78
N SER A 51 2.11 18.52 15.70
CA SER A 51 0.69 18.83 15.78
C SER A 51 -0.04 17.56 16.24
N PRO A 52 -0.86 17.61 17.31
CA PRO A 52 -1.62 16.46 17.79
C PRO A 52 -2.52 15.88 16.69
N ASP A 53 -2.97 16.72 15.75
CA ASP A 53 -3.79 16.31 14.61
C ASP A 53 -3.02 15.35 13.67
N GLY A 54 -1.72 15.57 13.47
CA GLY A 54 -0.89 14.71 12.63
C GLY A 54 -0.61 13.35 13.28
N ALA A 55 -0.38 13.33 14.59
CA ALA A 55 -0.17 12.08 15.32
C ALA A 55 -1.47 11.24 15.39
N ALA A 56 -2.62 11.89 15.58
CA ALA A 56 -3.93 11.22 15.57
C ALA A 56 -4.29 10.68 14.18
N ALA A 57 -4.04 11.46 13.11
CA ALA A 57 -4.25 11.01 11.73
C ALA A 57 -3.38 9.80 11.39
N LEU A 58 -2.10 9.81 11.77
CA LEU A 58 -1.19 8.67 11.57
C LEU A 58 -1.66 7.43 12.33
N ALA A 59 -2.11 7.59 13.57
CA ALA A 59 -2.64 6.47 14.36
C ALA A 59 -3.90 5.86 13.73
N ALA A 60 -4.81 6.70 13.22
CA ALA A 60 -6.01 6.24 12.50
C ALA A 60 -5.64 5.50 11.21
N PHE A 61 -4.76 6.07 10.39
CA PHE A 61 -4.25 5.42 9.19
C PHE A 61 -3.63 4.05 9.49
N CYS A 62 -2.76 3.97 10.52
CA CYS A 62 -2.16 2.69 10.90
C CYS A 62 -3.19 1.69 11.43
N ALA A 63 -4.24 2.13 12.13
CA ALA A 63 -5.32 1.25 12.56
C ALA A 63 -6.06 0.66 11.35
N ASP A 64 -6.42 1.48 10.37
CA ASP A 64 -7.10 1.03 9.15
C ASP A 64 -6.20 0.16 8.28
N LEU A 65 -4.91 0.48 8.15
CA LEU A 65 -3.94 -0.33 7.42
C LEU A 65 -3.73 -1.70 8.08
N ASN A 66 -3.71 -1.75 9.42
CA ASN A 66 -3.64 -3.00 10.17
C ASN A 66 -4.91 -3.84 10.01
N ALA A 67 -6.09 -3.23 10.05
CA ALA A 67 -7.36 -3.92 9.82
C ALA A 67 -7.45 -4.45 8.39
N PHE A 68 -7.11 -3.62 7.40
CA PHE A 68 -7.00 -4.03 6.00
C PHE A 68 -6.04 -5.21 5.85
N ALA A 69 -4.83 -5.13 6.40
CA ALA A 69 -3.82 -6.18 6.23
C ALA A 69 -4.17 -7.47 6.99
N ALA A 70 -4.86 -7.39 8.12
CA ALA A 70 -5.38 -8.57 8.80
C ALA A 70 -6.42 -9.28 7.93
N ALA A 71 -7.38 -8.51 7.39
CA ALA A 71 -8.42 -9.03 6.51
C ALA A 71 -7.84 -9.55 5.19
N ALA A 72 -7.07 -8.75 4.46
CA ALA A 72 -6.45 -9.08 3.18
C ALA A 72 -5.26 -10.05 3.29
N GLY A 73 -4.78 -10.37 4.48
CA GLY A 73 -3.61 -11.21 4.69
C GLY A 73 -4.01 -12.60 5.23
N PRO A 74 -3.45 -13.02 6.38
CA PRO A 74 -3.65 -14.37 6.92
C PRO A 74 -5.11 -14.74 7.16
N ALA A 75 -5.97 -13.79 7.56
CA ALA A 75 -7.37 -14.12 7.85
C ALA A 75 -8.13 -14.53 6.57
N PHE A 76 -7.89 -13.84 5.45
CA PHE A 76 -8.44 -14.25 4.16
C PHE A 76 -7.90 -15.59 3.71
N ASP A 77 -6.59 -15.84 3.84
CA ASP A 77 -6.00 -17.11 3.43
C ASP A 77 -6.58 -18.29 4.24
N LEU A 78 -6.78 -18.11 5.55
CA LEU A 78 -7.46 -19.09 6.40
C LEU A 78 -8.93 -19.28 6.01
N GLY A 79 -9.65 -18.19 5.74
CA GLY A 79 -11.04 -18.26 5.27
C GLY A 79 -11.17 -18.99 3.94
N ALA A 80 -10.25 -18.76 3.01
CA ALA A 80 -10.18 -19.46 1.73
C ALA A 80 -9.87 -20.95 1.89
N LEU A 81 -8.92 -21.30 2.77
CA LEU A 81 -8.59 -22.70 3.07
C LEU A 81 -9.78 -23.45 3.68
N ALA A 82 -10.53 -22.81 4.57
CA ALA A 82 -11.71 -23.44 5.20
C ALA A 82 -12.78 -23.86 4.18
N LEU A 83 -12.87 -23.18 3.03
CA LEU A 83 -13.82 -23.54 1.97
C LEU A 83 -13.45 -24.80 1.17
N ILE A 84 -12.20 -25.30 1.29
CA ILE A 84 -11.73 -26.48 0.55
C ILE A 84 -12.50 -27.75 0.97
N ASP A 85 -12.83 -27.85 2.26
CA ASP A 85 -13.52 -29.01 2.83
C ASP A 85 -15.05 -28.96 2.64
N GLY A 86 -15.54 -27.92 1.97
CA GLY A 86 -16.95 -27.64 1.77
C GLY A 86 -17.34 -26.29 2.36
N GLU A 87 -18.45 -25.72 1.87
CA GLU A 87 -18.94 -24.44 2.35
C GLU A 87 -20.02 -24.63 3.41
N THR A 88 -19.80 -24.08 4.59
CA THR A 88 -20.81 -23.89 5.65
C THR A 88 -21.31 -22.45 5.68
N PRO A 89 -22.51 -22.19 6.28
CA PRO A 89 -23.00 -20.83 6.46
C PRO A 89 -22.07 -19.92 7.25
N ASN A 90 -21.29 -20.48 8.19
CA ASN A 90 -20.34 -19.71 8.99
C ASN A 90 -19.10 -19.33 8.17
N GLU A 91 -18.57 -20.23 7.33
CA GLU A 91 -17.44 -19.92 6.44
C GLU A 91 -17.83 -18.87 5.39
N ARG A 92 -19.01 -19.01 4.76
CA ARG A 92 -19.54 -17.97 3.86
C ARG A 92 -19.62 -16.62 4.55
N ARG A 93 -20.19 -16.57 5.77
CA ARG A 93 -20.28 -15.33 6.55
C ARG A 93 -18.89 -14.76 6.85
N ASN A 94 -17.94 -15.59 7.26
CA ASN A 94 -16.58 -15.17 7.56
C ASN A 94 -15.90 -14.56 6.32
N VAL A 95 -15.96 -15.24 5.17
CA VAL A 95 -15.40 -14.72 3.91
C VAL A 95 -16.08 -13.41 3.51
N SER A 96 -17.40 -13.31 3.64
CA SER A 96 -18.12 -12.05 3.38
C SER A 96 -17.64 -10.91 4.26
N GLN A 97 -17.46 -11.15 5.56
CA GLN A 97 -16.95 -10.14 6.50
C GLN A 97 -15.52 -9.70 6.16
N LEU A 98 -14.67 -10.63 5.76
CA LEU A 98 -13.30 -10.33 5.35
C LEU A 98 -13.28 -9.51 4.06
N VAL A 99 -14.07 -9.89 3.05
CA VAL A 99 -14.21 -9.13 1.80
C VAL A 99 -14.74 -7.72 2.05
N ASP A 100 -15.73 -7.57 2.93
CA ASP A 100 -16.25 -6.28 3.34
C ASP A 100 -15.21 -5.43 4.05
N SER A 101 -14.43 -6.03 4.95
CA SER A 101 -13.34 -5.37 5.68
C SER A 101 -12.24 -4.88 4.74
N ILE A 102 -11.85 -5.69 3.74
CA ILE A 102 -10.88 -5.31 2.70
C ILE A 102 -11.38 -4.07 1.95
N ALA A 103 -12.64 -4.07 1.51
CA ALA A 103 -13.20 -2.95 0.76
C ALA A 103 -13.34 -1.68 1.63
N ALA A 104 -13.84 -1.82 2.85
CA ALA A 104 -14.09 -0.69 3.74
C ALA A 104 -12.79 -0.01 4.19
N HIS A 105 -11.84 -0.77 4.74
CA HIS A 105 -10.56 -0.19 5.17
C HIS A 105 -9.69 0.21 3.99
N GLY A 106 -9.79 -0.50 2.85
CA GLY A 106 -9.09 -0.13 1.63
C GLY A 106 -9.45 1.28 1.16
N ALA A 107 -10.74 1.64 1.19
CA ALA A 107 -11.20 3.00 0.86
C ALA A 107 -10.73 4.07 1.87
N LEU A 108 -10.55 3.71 3.14
CA LEU A 108 -10.08 4.63 4.18
C LEU A 108 -8.58 4.93 4.07
N ILE A 109 -7.77 3.96 3.66
CA ILE A 109 -6.31 4.12 3.52
C ILE A 109 -5.87 4.67 2.16
N GLU A 110 -6.72 4.59 1.14
CA GLU A 110 -6.44 5.07 -0.23
C GLU A 110 -5.83 6.48 -0.30
N PRO A 111 -6.39 7.53 0.36
CA PRO A 111 -5.86 8.89 0.22
C PRO A 111 -4.47 9.09 0.84
N GLU A 112 -4.07 8.21 1.76
CA GLU A 112 -2.81 8.32 2.53
C GLU A 112 -1.75 7.33 2.04
N LEU A 113 -2.07 6.48 1.05
CA LEU A 113 -1.15 5.50 0.48
C LEU A 113 -0.15 6.16 -0.49
N PRO A 114 1.15 5.82 -0.44
CA PRO A 114 2.09 6.27 -1.45
C PRO A 114 1.68 5.78 -2.85
N ALA A 115 1.91 6.62 -3.85
CA ALA A 115 1.40 6.43 -5.22
C ALA A 115 1.77 5.08 -5.84
N ASN A 116 2.93 4.51 -5.49
CA ASN A 116 3.36 3.21 -6.00
C ASN A 116 2.55 2.01 -5.45
N LEU A 117 1.68 2.23 -4.46
CA LEU A 117 0.77 1.23 -3.90
C LEU A 117 -0.71 1.53 -4.18
N ALA A 118 -1.03 2.71 -4.72
CA ALA A 118 -2.41 3.08 -5.03
C ALA A 118 -3.02 2.14 -6.09
N ASP A 119 -2.26 1.77 -7.12
CA ASP A 119 -2.70 0.81 -8.15
C ASP A 119 -2.92 -0.60 -7.59
N ASP A 120 -2.08 -1.01 -6.64
CA ASP A 120 -2.21 -2.29 -5.93
C ASP A 120 -3.48 -2.28 -5.07
N LEU A 121 -3.71 -1.22 -4.30
CA LEU A 121 -4.92 -1.06 -3.49
C LEU A 121 -6.18 -1.07 -4.37
N ALA A 122 -6.21 -0.29 -5.44
CA ALA A 122 -7.33 -0.25 -6.36
C ALA A 122 -7.61 -1.64 -6.97
N THR A 123 -6.56 -2.38 -7.30
CA THR A 123 -6.68 -3.77 -7.78
C THR A 123 -7.34 -4.67 -6.73
N VAL A 124 -6.93 -4.58 -5.45
CA VAL A 124 -7.48 -5.41 -4.37
C VAL A 124 -8.92 -5.00 -4.04
N VAL A 125 -9.20 -3.70 -3.91
CA VAL A 125 -10.56 -3.19 -3.60
C VAL A 125 -11.54 -3.51 -4.72
N ALA A 126 -11.14 -3.39 -5.99
CA ALA A 126 -11.98 -3.79 -7.12
C ALA A 126 -12.30 -5.30 -7.10
N ALA A 127 -11.30 -6.15 -6.81
CA ALA A 127 -11.50 -7.59 -6.67
C ALA A 127 -12.41 -7.93 -5.48
N ALA A 128 -12.26 -7.24 -4.35
CA ALA A 128 -13.14 -7.39 -3.19
C ALA A 128 -14.59 -6.98 -3.53
N GLY A 129 -14.78 -5.88 -4.28
CA GLY A 129 -16.11 -5.47 -4.76
C GLY A 129 -16.76 -6.53 -5.66
N ALA A 130 -15.99 -7.13 -6.57
CA ALA A 130 -16.48 -8.21 -7.43
C ALA A 130 -16.79 -9.49 -6.63
N ALA A 131 -15.95 -9.85 -5.66
CA ALA A 131 -16.18 -10.97 -4.75
C ALA A 131 -17.46 -10.77 -3.91
N LYS A 132 -17.68 -9.55 -3.40
CA LYS A 132 -18.91 -9.19 -2.67
C LYS A 132 -20.15 -9.34 -3.56
N ALA A 133 -20.08 -8.87 -4.80
CA ALA A 133 -21.19 -9.02 -5.75
C ALA A 133 -21.52 -10.50 -6.03
N LYS A 134 -20.49 -11.36 -6.11
CA LYS A 134 -20.65 -12.82 -6.22
C LYS A 134 -21.30 -13.44 -4.99
N LEU A 135 -20.85 -13.06 -3.79
CA LEU A 135 -21.43 -13.55 -2.53
C LEU A 135 -22.90 -13.17 -2.37
N ALA A 136 -23.31 -12.02 -2.93
CA ALA A 136 -24.69 -11.55 -2.93
C ALA A 136 -25.60 -12.25 -3.96
N SER A 137 -25.03 -12.93 -4.97
CA SER A 137 -25.78 -13.58 -6.05
C SER A 137 -25.98 -15.09 -5.85
N ASP A 138 -25.96 -15.57 -4.60
CA ASP A 138 -25.99 -16.99 -4.22
C ASP A 138 -24.87 -17.87 -4.82
N ALA A 139 -23.83 -17.27 -5.42
CA ALA A 139 -22.68 -18.03 -5.92
C ALA A 139 -21.93 -18.69 -4.75
N ALA A 140 -21.22 -19.79 -5.01
CA ALA A 140 -20.36 -20.40 -4.00
C ALA A 140 -19.29 -19.40 -3.51
N ALA A 141 -19.01 -19.40 -2.21
CA ALA A 141 -18.00 -18.54 -1.62
C ALA A 141 -16.60 -18.81 -2.20
N SER A 142 -16.34 -20.03 -2.67
CA SER A 142 -15.11 -20.38 -3.40
C SER A 142 -14.95 -19.58 -4.70
N GLU A 143 -16.03 -19.37 -5.47
CA GLU A 143 -15.98 -18.54 -6.67
C GLU A 143 -15.66 -17.08 -6.36
N ALA A 144 -16.16 -16.57 -5.23
CA ALA A 144 -15.84 -15.21 -4.78
C ALA A 144 -14.37 -15.11 -4.34
N VAL A 145 -13.86 -16.12 -3.65
CA VAL A 145 -12.46 -16.21 -3.22
C VAL A 145 -11.51 -16.30 -4.42
N ASP A 146 -11.88 -17.01 -5.49
CA ASP A 146 -11.06 -17.15 -6.70
C ASP A 146 -10.70 -15.79 -7.33
N LEU A 147 -11.61 -14.80 -7.25
CA LEU A 147 -11.35 -13.45 -7.74
C LEU A 147 -10.21 -12.74 -6.98
N LEU A 148 -10.06 -13.06 -5.70
CA LEU A 148 -9.02 -12.51 -4.81
C LEU A 148 -7.73 -13.36 -4.79
N GLN A 149 -7.77 -14.54 -5.41
CA GLN A 149 -6.64 -15.48 -5.52
C GLN A 149 -5.87 -15.36 -6.84
N THR A 150 -6.32 -14.53 -7.78
CA THR A 150 -5.58 -14.31 -9.03
C THR A 150 -4.16 -13.84 -8.72
N GLN A 151 -3.19 -14.22 -9.56
CA GLN A 151 -1.77 -13.89 -9.32
C GLN A 151 -1.55 -12.38 -9.13
N LYS A 152 -2.25 -11.56 -9.91
CA LYS A 152 -2.17 -10.10 -9.81
C LYS A 152 -2.72 -9.58 -8.48
N VAL A 153 -3.93 -10.02 -8.09
CA VAL A 153 -4.57 -9.55 -6.84
C VAL A 153 -3.80 -10.05 -5.62
N LYS A 154 -3.29 -11.28 -5.66
CA LYS A 154 -2.43 -11.82 -4.61
C LYS A 154 -1.15 -11.02 -4.44
N ALA A 155 -0.44 -10.70 -5.53
CA ALA A 155 0.77 -9.89 -5.47
C ALA A 155 0.50 -8.48 -4.89
N ALA A 156 -0.61 -7.86 -5.29
CA ALA A 156 -1.04 -6.56 -4.76
C ALA A 156 -1.38 -6.62 -3.25
N ARG A 157 -2.11 -7.66 -2.82
CA ARG A 157 -2.38 -7.93 -1.39
C ARG A 157 -1.07 -8.07 -0.61
N ASP A 158 -0.16 -8.89 -1.10
CA ASP A 158 1.14 -9.13 -0.44
C ASP A 158 1.96 -7.85 -0.31
N ALA A 159 1.94 -6.97 -1.33
CA ALA A 159 2.62 -5.68 -1.30
C ALA A 159 2.05 -4.75 -0.21
N LEU A 160 0.72 -4.65 -0.11
CA LEU A 160 0.03 -3.83 0.90
C LEU A 160 0.22 -4.39 2.33
N VAL A 161 0.11 -5.70 2.49
CA VAL A 161 0.35 -6.38 3.78
C VAL A 161 1.81 -6.19 4.22
N LYS A 162 2.76 -6.18 3.29
CA LYS A 162 4.17 -5.89 3.58
C LYS A 162 4.38 -4.43 3.94
N TYR A 163 3.73 -3.50 3.23
CA TYR A 163 3.81 -2.06 3.50
C TYR A 163 3.35 -1.71 4.91
N ARG A 164 2.37 -2.44 5.45
CA ARG A 164 1.94 -2.34 6.85
C ARG A 164 3.09 -2.32 7.85
N GLY A 165 4.23 -2.97 7.59
CA GLY A 165 5.27 -3.28 8.58
C GLY A 165 5.85 -2.14 9.43
N SER A 166 5.65 -0.86 9.08
CA SER A 166 6.05 0.31 9.89
C SER A 166 4.91 0.93 10.72
N CYS A 167 3.70 0.42 10.54
CA CYS A 167 2.68 0.36 11.58
C CYS A 167 2.88 -0.94 12.40
#